data_AF-A0A1K2HJW3-F1
#
_entry.id   AF-A0A1K2HJW3-F1
#
_cell.length_a   1.000
_cell.length_b   1.000
_cell.length_c   1.000
_cell.angle_alpha   90.00
_cell.angle_beta   90.00
_cell.angle_gamma   90.00
#
_symmetry.space_group_name_H-M   'P 1'
#
loop_
_entity.id
_entity.type
_entity.pdbx_description
1 polymer ?
#
loop_
_entity_poly.entity_id
_entity_poly.type
_entity_poly.pdbx_seq_one_letter_code
_entity_poly.pdbx_strand_id
1 'polypeptide(L)'
;MQVNIGDPLPAGADAVLPSYDARLSHWYTDLYTVKVKRPIPPDWYVATTGADHAIGSVLVSGGTRLTWRQLAVLMQAGVKEVTVCRQPRIGLVSVVGSRTASSVLPDWQGFKQALCLWLVQQGYDQPTVHELPLKLADGRPQHQAFGEAYWELEQAHDLLILLQTPDMNCEPARGSGRSDHQRLYPYEAWLGSSRARTPSYSEHIPLVRPDGSNRGHETYHFEDHCVTLSLKAYQASAMLVVALMLRHVLDAMERATLHGHDQAQYRLAIPVQRPKGMRESNLQTICLIGGVLKERKDGEKLLFPISKDIPTALSPAAEANVIIELPIGVFALPAGQELNVIPLHDGALPRLTAADEAIIEAAQAEWLAAQAREAAKAALPVLAIDAAWSRLETYLAQEDPDALASLQPPASEEQVAALEAELGVSLPSALRATLLRHDGQEDIDHLYDGERFLGCAGIRGEWRNWKALSLDEDLIACKGAPGPGVKDDWFNLKWIPFSHDGMGDHLCVDMDPAEGGIVGQVIRVWHDLDDRDVIAPSFEAWFSRLVRERMGERIAL
;
A
#
# COMPACT_ATOMS: atom_id res chain seq x y z
N MET A 1 -23.12 -41.59 48.19
CA MET A 1 -23.83 -42.07 46.99
C MET A 1 -22.85 -42.01 45.83
N GLN A 2 -22.80 -43.03 44.98
CA GLN A 2 -22.01 -42.93 43.74
C GLN A 2 -22.83 -42.18 42.69
N VAL A 3 -22.16 -41.26 42.00
CA VAL A 3 -22.69 -40.46 40.90
C VAL A 3 -21.65 -40.47 39.78
N ASN A 4 -22.08 -40.45 38.53
CA ASN A 4 -21.20 -40.27 37.38
C ASN A 4 -21.16 -38.80 36.97
N ILE A 5 -20.16 -38.44 36.16
CA ILE A 5 -20.06 -37.10 35.58
C ILE A 5 -21.31 -36.83 34.73
N GLY A 6 -21.99 -35.72 35.00
CA GLY A 6 -23.22 -35.31 34.31
C GLY A 6 -24.52 -35.76 34.98
N ASP A 7 -24.44 -36.63 36.00
CA ASP A 7 -25.64 -37.01 36.77
C ASP A 7 -26.14 -35.83 37.62
N PRO A 8 -27.47 -35.67 37.80
CA PRO A 8 -28.03 -34.73 38.76
C PRO A 8 -27.53 -35.02 40.18
N LEU A 9 -27.20 -33.96 40.92
CA LEU A 9 -26.74 -34.11 42.28
C LEU A 9 -27.87 -34.65 43.19
N PRO A 10 -27.63 -35.69 44.01
CA PRO A 10 -28.64 -36.23 44.92
C PRO A 10 -29.15 -35.19 45.90
N ALA A 11 -30.43 -35.30 46.28
CA ALA A 11 -31.05 -34.35 47.20
C ALA A 11 -30.26 -34.23 48.52
N GLY A 12 -29.89 -32.99 48.87
CA GLY A 12 -29.15 -32.67 50.09
C GLY A 12 -27.64 -32.86 50.01
N ALA A 13 -27.09 -33.33 48.88
CA ALA A 13 -25.65 -33.27 48.63
C ALA A 13 -25.26 -31.87 48.13
N ASP A 14 -24.09 -31.40 48.54
CA ASP A 14 -23.52 -30.08 48.23
C ASP A 14 -22.10 -30.17 47.65
N ALA A 15 -21.53 -31.37 47.52
CA ALA A 15 -20.21 -31.60 46.92
C ALA A 15 -20.10 -33.01 46.34
N VAL A 16 -19.20 -33.20 45.38
CA VAL A 16 -18.84 -34.50 44.79
C VAL A 16 -17.35 -34.73 45.03
N LEU A 17 -17.00 -35.94 45.48
CA LEU A 17 -15.61 -36.37 45.61
C LEU A 17 -15.27 -37.32 44.46
N PRO A 18 -14.22 -37.05 43.66
CA PRO A 18 -13.81 -37.98 42.62
C PRO A 18 -13.34 -39.29 43.25
N SER A 19 -13.65 -40.42 42.59
CA SER A 19 -13.34 -41.76 43.11
C SER A 19 -11.86 -41.84 43.50
N TYR A 20 -10.91 -41.54 42.61
CA TYR A 20 -9.50 -41.48 42.98
C TYR A 20 -8.77 -40.27 42.37
N ASP A 21 -8.20 -39.43 43.23
CA ASP A 21 -7.20 -38.42 42.86
C ASP A 21 -6.08 -38.40 43.91
N ALA A 22 -4.87 -38.80 43.52
CA ALA A 22 -3.72 -38.84 44.42
C ALA A 22 -3.42 -37.48 45.08
N ARG A 23 -3.74 -36.37 44.39
CA ARG A 23 -3.59 -35.00 44.89
C ARG A 23 -4.55 -34.70 46.03
N LEU A 24 -5.69 -35.40 46.11
CA LEU A 24 -6.71 -35.22 47.13
C LEU A 24 -6.63 -36.23 48.28
N SER A 25 -5.61 -37.08 48.29
CA SER A 25 -5.40 -38.12 49.31
C SER A 25 -5.29 -37.59 50.75
N HIS A 26 -4.99 -36.30 50.92
CA HIS A 26 -4.98 -35.64 52.24
C HIS A 26 -6.35 -35.09 52.69
N TRP A 27 -7.36 -35.06 51.81
CA TRP A 27 -8.74 -34.65 52.10
C TRP A 27 -9.65 -35.84 52.41
N TYR A 28 -9.48 -36.98 51.74
CA TYR A 28 -10.28 -38.19 51.99
C TYR A 28 -9.51 -39.47 51.61
N THR A 29 -10.07 -40.64 51.92
CA THR A 29 -9.59 -41.95 51.44
C THR A 29 -10.59 -42.55 50.46
N ASP A 30 -10.08 -43.23 49.43
CA ASP A 30 -10.87 -44.04 48.50
C ASP A 30 -10.55 -45.54 48.69
N LEU A 31 -11.05 -46.10 49.79
CA LEU A 31 -11.11 -47.55 49.98
C LEU A 31 -12.60 -47.93 50.03
N TYR A 32 -12.94 -49.20 50.28
CA TYR A 32 -14.33 -49.71 50.39
C TYR A 32 -15.29 -48.86 51.25
N THR A 33 -14.76 -47.92 52.05
CA THR A 33 -15.51 -46.83 52.68
C THR A 33 -14.75 -45.50 52.52
N VAL A 34 -15.45 -44.45 52.07
CA VAL A 34 -14.89 -43.10 51.97
C VAL A 34 -14.74 -42.50 53.37
N LYS A 35 -13.52 -42.15 53.77
CA LYS A 35 -13.24 -41.46 55.04
C LYS A 35 -12.77 -40.04 54.76
N VAL A 36 -13.59 -39.06 55.12
CA VAL A 36 -13.28 -37.63 55.03
C VAL A 36 -12.29 -37.26 56.15
N LYS A 37 -11.13 -36.71 55.79
CA LYS A 37 -10.04 -36.31 56.70
C LYS A 37 -10.10 -34.82 57.07
N ARG A 38 -10.76 -33.99 56.25
CA ARG A 38 -10.87 -32.53 56.37
C ARG A 38 -12.25 -32.07 55.90
N PRO A 39 -12.77 -30.91 56.36
CA PRO A 39 -14.03 -30.35 55.85
C PRO A 39 -14.00 -30.25 54.32
N ILE A 40 -15.06 -30.69 53.65
CA ILE A 40 -15.17 -30.61 52.19
C ILE A 40 -15.79 -29.26 51.82
N PRO A 41 -15.19 -28.47 50.92
CA PRO A 41 -15.81 -27.22 50.46
C PRO A 41 -17.17 -27.49 49.79
N PRO A 42 -18.18 -26.64 50.02
CA PRO A 42 -19.41 -26.69 49.24
C PRO A 42 -19.11 -26.41 47.76
N ASP A 43 -19.95 -26.96 46.89
CA ASP A 43 -19.90 -26.91 45.43
C ASP A 43 -18.67 -27.57 44.78
N TRP A 44 -17.87 -28.31 45.57
CA TRP A 44 -16.67 -28.93 45.04
C TRP A 44 -17.03 -30.04 44.04
N TYR A 45 -16.52 -29.91 42.81
CA TYR A 45 -16.87 -30.77 41.66
C TYR A 45 -18.37 -30.81 41.33
N VAL A 46 -19.11 -29.74 41.64
CA VAL A 46 -20.51 -29.56 41.28
C VAL A 46 -20.61 -28.48 40.20
N ALA A 47 -21.28 -28.78 39.09
CA ALA A 47 -21.68 -27.77 38.12
C ALA A 47 -23.06 -27.23 38.51
N THR A 48 -23.14 -25.94 38.83
CA THR A 48 -24.41 -25.30 39.19
C THR A 48 -25.28 -25.07 37.95
N THR A 49 -26.60 -25.10 38.11
CA THR A 49 -27.52 -24.79 37.01
C THR A 49 -27.22 -23.39 36.44
N GLY A 50 -27.01 -23.32 35.13
CA GLY A 50 -26.68 -22.06 34.44
C GLY A 50 -25.22 -21.62 34.57
N ALA A 51 -24.31 -22.47 35.08
CA ALA A 51 -22.89 -22.16 35.19
C ALA A 51 -22.23 -21.84 33.84
N ASP A 52 -22.57 -22.59 32.79
CA ASP A 52 -22.07 -22.31 31.43
C ASP A 52 -22.84 -21.15 30.79
N HIS A 53 -24.18 -21.23 30.81
CA HIS A 53 -25.06 -20.20 30.27
C HIS A 53 -26.32 -20.04 31.11
N ALA A 54 -26.56 -18.82 31.59
CA ALA A 54 -27.79 -18.46 32.28
C ALA A 54 -28.95 -18.28 31.28
N ILE A 55 -30.17 -18.59 31.70
CA ILE A 55 -31.38 -18.27 30.91
C ILE A 55 -31.42 -16.75 30.67
N GLY A 56 -31.65 -16.36 29.41
CA GLY A 56 -31.68 -14.96 28.99
C GLY A 56 -30.31 -14.37 28.63
N SER A 57 -29.22 -15.11 28.81
CA SER A 57 -27.90 -14.69 28.33
C SER A 57 -27.80 -14.79 26.80
N VAL A 58 -27.03 -13.89 26.18
CA VAL A 58 -26.75 -13.94 24.74
C VAL A 58 -25.72 -15.03 24.48
N LEU A 59 -26.09 -16.06 23.72
CA LEU A 59 -25.19 -17.15 23.34
C LEU A 59 -24.29 -16.77 22.14
N VAL A 60 -24.89 -16.10 21.15
CA VAL A 60 -24.21 -15.63 19.93
C VAL A 60 -24.80 -14.26 19.57
N SER A 61 -23.94 -13.25 19.43
CA SER A 61 -24.36 -11.90 19.06
C SER A 61 -24.69 -11.80 17.57
N GLY A 62 -25.62 -10.92 17.21
CA GLY A 62 -25.88 -10.56 15.81
C GLY A 62 -24.61 -10.08 15.10
N GLY A 63 -24.47 -10.42 13.82
CA GLY A 63 -23.27 -10.12 13.01
C GLY A 63 -22.11 -11.12 13.20
N THR A 64 -22.28 -12.16 14.04
CA THR A 64 -21.31 -13.26 14.14
C THR A 64 -21.43 -14.20 12.94
N ARG A 65 -20.34 -14.46 12.22
CA ARG A 65 -20.29 -15.54 11.22
C ARG A 65 -20.42 -16.90 11.92
N LEU A 66 -21.44 -17.67 11.55
CA LEU A 66 -21.71 -18.97 12.18
C LEU A 66 -20.73 -20.03 11.65
N THR A 67 -19.83 -20.50 12.50
CA THR A 67 -19.01 -21.68 12.25
C THR A 67 -19.57 -22.88 13.01
N TRP A 68 -18.99 -24.07 12.82
CA TRP A 68 -19.36 -25.26 13.59
C TRP A 68 -19.30 -25.03 15.12
N ARG A 69 -18.45 -24.11 15.59
CA ARG A 69 -18.32 -23.77 17.02
C ARG A 69 -19.58 -23.09 17.55
N GLN A 70 -20.05 -22.04 16.86
CA GLN A 70 -21.29 -21.34 17.25
C GLN A 70 -22.50 -22.25 17.09
N LEU A 71 -22.55 -23.03 16.00
CA LEU A 71 -23.64 -23.98 15.77
C LEU A 71 -23.72 -25.04 16.88
N ALA A 72 -22.60 -25.56 17.37
CA ALA A 72 -22.57 -26.52 18.47
C ALA A 72 -23.21 -25.96 19.76
N VAL A 73 -22.86 -24.73 20.13
CA VAL A 73 -23.42 -24.06 21.32
C VAL A 73 -24.92 -23.81 21.16
N LEU A 74 -25.36 -23.33 19.98
CA LEU A 74 -26.77 -23.08 19.69
C LEU A 74 -27.60 -24.38 19.74
N MET A 75 -27.08 -25.46 19.14
CA MET A 75 -27.73 -26.77 19.17
C MET A 75 -27.82 -27.34 20.59
N GLN A 76 -26.76 -27.20 21.39
CA GLN A 76 -26.75 -27.62 22.80
C GLN A 76 -27.79 -26.84 23.63
N ALA A 77 -28.01 -25.56 23.31
CA ALA A 77 -29.05 -24.75 23.90
C ALA A 77 -30.47 -25.06 23.38
N GLY A 78 -30.62 -26.04 22.47
CA GLY A 78 -31.90 -26.44 21.90
C GLY A 78 -32.45 -25.50 20.82
N VAL A 79 -31.62 -24.58 20.31
CA VAL A 79 -31.99 -23.68 19.22
C VAL A 79 -32.01 -24.47 17.91
N LYS A 80 -33.16 -24.52 17.23
CA LYS A 80 -33.35 -25.26 15.98
C LYS A 80 -33.23 -24.39 14.73
N GLU A 81 -33.56 -23.12 14.85
CA GLU A 81 -33.60 -22.17 13.76
C GLU A 81 -32.99 -20.85 14.23
N VAL A 82 -32.25 -20.19 13.33
CA VAL A 82 -31.64 -18.88 13.55
C VAL A 82 -31.88 -18.00 12.34
N THR A 83 -32.18 -16.73 12.58
CA THR A 83 -32.27 -15.73 11.51
C THR A 83 -30.87 -15.33 11.09
N VAL A 84 -30.59 -15.43 9.79
CA VAL A 84 -29.29 -15.09 9.20
C VAL A 84 -29.44 -14.02 8.11
N CYS A 85 -28.35 -13.34 7.78
CA CYS A 85 -28.34 -12.48 6.60
C CYS A 85 -28.43 -13.35 5.33
N ARG A 86 -29.18 -12.87 4.32
CA ARG A 86 -29.17 -13.48 3.00
C ARG A 86 -27.80 -13.31 2.35
N GLN A 87 -27.38 -14.28 1.55
CA GLN A 87 -26.20 -14.12 0.71
C GLN A 87 -26.44 -13.05 -0.38
N PRO A 88 -25.41 -12.27 -0.75
CA PRO A 88 -25.49 -11.35 -1.88
C PRO A 88 -25.55 -12.13 -3.20
N ARG A 89 -26.36 -11.63 -4.15
CA ARG A 89 -26.37 -12.12 -5.52
C ARG A 89 -25.17 -11.53 -6.26
N ILE A 90 -24.21 -12.36 -6.64
CA ILE A 90 -22.94 -11.91 -7.23
C ILE A 90 -22.94 -12.15 -8.74
N GLY A 91 -22.69 -11.08 -9.51
CA GLY A 91 -22.51 -11.13 -10.97
C GLY A 91 -21.07 -10.81 -11.36
N LEU A 92 -20.52 -11.56 -12.32
CA LEU A 92 -19.23 -11.29 -12.95
C LEU A 92 -19.48 -10.75 -14.36
N VAL A 93 -18.93 -9.60 -14.68
CA VAL A 93 -19.10 -8.97 -15.99
C VAL A 93 -17.75 -8.95 -16.70
N SER A 94 -17.68 -9.52 -17.89
CA SER A 94 -16.49 -9.52 -18.74
C SER A 94 -16.83 -8.88 -20.07
N VAL A 95 -15.93 -8.05 -20.60
CA VAL A 95 -16.10 -7.47 -21.94
C VAL A 95 -15.40 -8.35 -22.98
N VAL A 96 -16.10 -8.75 -24.04
CA VAL A 96 -15.62 -9.69 -25.08
C VAL A 96 -15.55 -8.99 -26.43
N GLY A 97 -14.38 -8.99 -27.09
CA GLY A 97 -14.19 -8.43 -28.44
C GLY A 97 -12.75 -7.99 -28.72
N SER A 98 -12.32 -7.96 -29.99
CA SER A 98 -10.92 -7.66 -30.34
C SER A 98 -10.58 -6.17 -30.26
N ARG A 99 -9.50 -5.85 -29.53
CA ARG A 99 -8.70 -4.64 -29.75
C ARG A 99 -7.81 -4.86 -30.99
N THR A 100 -7.52 -3.78 -31.71
CA THR A 100 -6.55 -3.77 -32.81
C THR A 100 -5.16 -4.19 -32.33
N ALA A 101 -4.35 -4.70 -33.27
CA ALA A 101 -3.12 -5.47 -33.12
C ALA A 101 -1.94 -4.88 -32.30
N SER A 102 -2.11 -3.81 -31.51
CA SER A 102 -1.01 -3.20 -30.73
C SER A 102 -1.09 -3.36 -29.21
N SER A 103 -2.12 -4.04 -28.65
CA SER A 103 -2.12 -4.44 -27.23
C SER A 103 -2.91 -5.73 -27.03
N VAL A 104 -2.20 -6.84 -26.86
CA VAL A 104 -2.79 -8.11 -26.44
C VAL A 104 -3.08 -7.99 -24.94
N LEU A 105 -4.32 -7.68 -24.56
CA LEU A 105 -4.74 -7.83 -23.17
C LEU A 105 -4.66 -9.33 -22.79
N PRO A 106 -4.20 -9.69 -21.58
CA PRO A 106 -4.14 -11.08 -21.15
C PRO A 106 -5.53 -11.71 -21.14
N ASP A 107 -5.63 -13.01 -21.43
CA ASP A 107 -6.90 -13.76 -21.38
C ASP A 107 -7.36 -13.94 -19.93
N TRP A 108 -8.47 -13.30 -19.56
CA TRP A 108 -9.08 -13.35 -18.22
C TRP A 108 -9.91 -14.61 -17.96
N GLN A 109 -10.04 -15.53 -18.91
CA GLN A 109 -10.86 -16.72 -18.74
C GLN A 109 -10.42 -17.58 -17.55
N GLY A 110 -9.11 -17.77 -17.37
CA GLY A 110 -8.56 -18.50 -16.23
C GLY A 110 -8.84 -17.82 -14.88
N PHE A 111 -8.60 -16.51 -14.79
CA PHE A 111 -8.86 -15.74 -13.57
C PHE A 111 -10.36 -15.71 -13.21
N LYS A 112 -11.24 -15.53 -14.21
CA LYS A 112 -12.69 -15.57 -14.05
C LYS A 112 -13.14 -16.89 -13.41
N GLN A 113 -12.65 -18.02 -13.91
CA GLN A 113 -12.95 -19.34 -13.35
C GLN A 113 -12.42 -19.49 -11.93
N ALA A 114 -11.19 -19.05 -11.67
CA ALA A 114 -10.59 -19.09 -10.34
C ALA A 114 -11.41 -18.27 -9.32
N LEU A 115 -11.88 -17.08 -9.71
CA LEU A 115 -12.72 -16.23 -8.86
C LEU A 115 -14.08 -16.86 -8.57
N CYS A 116 -14.74 -17.47 -9.57
CA CYS A 116 -15.97 -18.24 -9.35
C CYS A 116 -15.75 -19.37 -8.33
N LEU A 117 -14.68 -20.14 -8.51
CA LEU A 117 -14.34 -21.25 -7.61
C LEU A 117 -14.06 -20.77 -6.20
N TRP A 118 -13.32 -19.67 -6.05
CA TRP A 118 -13.04 -19.07 -4.75
C TRP A 118 -14.33 -18.63 -4.05
N LEU A 119 -15.25 -17.93 -4.74
CA LEU A 119 -16.54 -17.52 -4.17
C LEU A 119 -17.37 -18.73 -3.71
N VAL A 120 -17.43 -19.79 -4.52
CA VAL A 120 -18.10 -21.04 -4.14
C VAL A 120 -17.44 -21.70 -2.93
N GLN A 121 -16.10 -21.71 -2.84
CA GLN A 121 -15.37 -22.21 -1.67
C GLN A 121 -15.62 -21.38 -0.41
N GLN A 122 -15.92 -20.08 -0.54
CA GLN A 122 -16.34 -19.23 0.57
C GLN A 122 -17.81 -19.46 0.98
N GLY A 123 -18.54 -20.33 0.27
CA GLY A 123 -19.92 -20.72 0.58
C GLY A 123 -21.00 -19.93 -0.14
N TYR A 124 -20.65 -19.08 -1.11
CA TYR A 124 -21.62 -18.37 -1.95
C TYR A 124 -22.17 -19.27 -3.07
N ASP A 125 -23.37 -18.96 -3.55
CA ASP A 125 -23.91 -19.54 -4.78
C ASP A 125 -22.99 -19.26 -5.99
N GLN A 126 -23.07 -20.13 -7.00
CA GLN A 126 -22.29 -19.96 -8.22
C GLN A 126 -22.57 -18.58 -8.87
N PRO A 127 -21.55 -17.71 -9.01
CA PRO A 127 -21.75 -16.38 -9.57
C PRO A 127 -22.26 -16.44 -11.01
N THR A 128 -23.17 -15.52 -11.36
CA THR A 128 -23.67 -15.42 -12.74
C THR A 128 -22.67 -14.68 -13.61
N VAL A 129 -22.22 -15.30 -14.69
CA VAL A 129 -21.24 -14.71 -15.61
C VAL A 129 -21.96 -14.06 -16.80
N HIS A 130 -21.69 -12.78 -17.01
CA HIS A 130 -22.23 -11.97 -18.10
C HIS A 130 -21.11 -11.54 -19.03
N GLU A 131 -21.27 -11.83 -20.33
CA GLU A 131 -20.33 -11.42 -21.36
C GLU A 131 -20.94 -10.31 -22.21
N LEU A 132 -20.34 -9.12 -22.15
CA LEU A 132 -20.80 -7.95 -22.88
C LEU A 132 -19.90 -7.68 -24.10
N PRO A 133 -20.44 -7.49 -25.31
CA PRO A 133 -19.62 -7.26 -26.48
C PRO A 133 -18.95 -5.88 -26.47
N LEU A 134 -17.68 -5.80 -26.90
CA LEU A 134 -16.88 -4.56 -26.96
C LEU A 134 -17.26 -3.65 -28.15
N LYS A 135 -17.90 -4.21 -29.18
CA LYS A 135 -18.42 -3.51 -30.37
C LYS A 135 -19.77 -4.09 -30.78
N LEU A 136 -20.62 -3.24 -31.37
CA LEU A 136 -21.77 -3.70 -32.15
C LEU A 136 -21.34 -4.52 -33.37
N ALA A 137 -22.25 -5.36 -33.89
CA ALA A 137 -22.06 -6.08 -35.16
C ALA A 137 -21.75 -5.16 -36.36
N ASP A 138 -21.99 -3.85 -36.23
CA ASP A 138 -21.69 -2.81 -37.24
C ASP A 138 -20.38 -2.04 -37.01
N GLY A 139 -19.59 -2.42 -35.99
CA GLY A 139 -18.26 -1.88 -35.71
C GLY A 139 -18.21 -0.61 -34.86
N ARG A 140 -19.35 -0.04 -34.43
CA ARG A 140 -19.38 1.15 -33.56
C ARG A 140 -19.13 0.81 -32.07
N PRO A 141 -18.48 1.70 -31.28
CA PRO A 141 -18.42 1.57 -29.83
C PRO A 141 -19.81 1.78 -29.23
N GLN A 142 -20.29 0.81 -28.45
CA GLN A 142 -21.68 0.75 -28.03
C GLN A 142 -21.90 1.32 -26.62
N HIS A 143 -21.57 2.59 -26.38
CA HIS A 143 -21.72 3.20 -25.05
C HIS A 143 -23.15 3.10 -24.50
N GLN A 144 -24.17 3.25 -25.36
CA GLN A 144 -25.57 3.28 -24.93
C GLN A 144 -26.13 1.89 -24.59
N ALA A 145 -25.93 0.88 -25.45
CA ALA A 145 -26.42 -0.47 -25.13
C ALA A 145 -25.56 -1.18 -24.08
N PHE A 146 -24.29 -0.81 -23.94
CA PHE A 146 -23.50 -1.20 -22.78
C PHE A 146 -24.14 -0.64 -21.50
N GLY A 147 -24.53 0.64 -21.49
CA GLY A 147 -25.21 1.26 -20.34
C GLY A 147 -26.57 0.64 -20.01
N GLU A 148 -27.39 0.30 -21.01
CA GLU A 148 -28.70 -0.35 -20.79
C GLU A 148 -28.55 -1.78 -20.27
N ALA A 149 -27.70 -2.60 -20.90
CA ALA A 149 -27.42 -3.95 -20.41
C ALA A 149 -26.81 -3.92 -18.99
N TYR A 150 -25.89 -3.00 -18.74
CA TYR A 150 -25.26 -2.83 -17.44
C TYR A 150 -26.27 -2.43 -16.35
N TRP A 151 -27.23 -1.55 -16.67
CA TRP A 151 -28.32 -1.18 -15.76
C TRP A 151 -29.20 -2.38 -15.37
N GLU A 152 -29.56 -3.24 -16.33
CA GLU A 152 -30.32 -4.46 -16.03
C GLU A 152 -29.56 -5.39 -15.07
N LEU A 153 -28.24 -5.49 -15.23
CA LEU A 153 -27.39 -6.26 -14.33
C LEU A 153 -27.35 -5.68 -12.91
N GLU A 154 -27.31 -4.35 -12.77
CA GLU A 154 -27.39 -3.66 -11.46
C GLU A 154 -28.72 -3.93 -10.73
N GLN A 155 -29.82 -4.11 -11.48
CA GLN A 155 -31.09 -4.51 -10.87
C GLN A 155 -31.11 -5.97 -10.42
N ALA A 156 -30.41 -6.85 -11.13
CA ALA A 156 -30.42 -8.29 -10.88
C ALA A 156 -29.45 -8.76 -9.79
N HIS A 157 -28.39 -8.00 -9.50
CA HIS A 157 -27.30 -8.42 -8.60
C HIS A 157 -27.10 -7.42 -7.46
N ASP A 158 -26.62 -7.89 -6.31
CA ASP A 158 -26.26 -7.03 -5.19
C ASP A 158 -24.78 -6.60 -5.27
N LEU A 159 -23.95 -7.40 -5.93
CA LEU A 159 -22.55 -7.12 -6.22
C LEU A 159 -22.22 -7.47 -7.67
N LEU A 160 -21.64 -6.54 -8.42
CA LEU A 160 -21.06 -6.75 -9.74
C LEU A 160 -19.55 -6.60 -9.70
N ILE A 161 -18.84 -7.62 -10.20
CA ILE A 161 -17.38 -7.59 -10.36
C ILE A 161 -17.06 -7.50 -11.85
N LEU A 162 -16.47 -6.38 -12.26
CA LEU A 162 -16.14 -6.09 -13.66
C LEU A 162 -14.69 -6.47 -13.93
N LEU A 163 -14.50 -7.39 -14.86
CA LEU A 163 -13.20 -7.88 -15.31
C LEU A 163 -12.86 -7.27 -16.67
N GLN A 164 -11.59 -6.95 -16.90
CA GLN A 164 -11.08 -6.50 -18.19
C GLN A 164 -11.80 -5.23 -18.71
N THR A 165 -12.00 -4.24 -17.84
CA THR A 165 -12.51 -2.95 -18.31
C THR A 165 -11.46 -2.30 -19.24
N PRO A 166 -11.79 -1.92 -20.49
CA PRO A 166 -10.81 -1.27 -21.37
C PRO A 166 -10.31 0.05 -20.74
N ASP A 167 -9.21 0.63 -21.27
CA ASP A 167 -8.70 2.00 -20.96
C ASP A 167 -9.68 3.10 -21.35
N MET A 168 -10.85 2.97 -20.78
CA MET A 168 -11.99 3.77 -21.07
C MET A 168 -11.86 4.97 -20.13
N ASN A 169 -11.63 6.11 -20.76
CA ASN A 169 -12.36 7.35 -20.45
C ASN A 169 -13.91 7.17 -20.53
N CYS A 170 -14.42 5.94 -20.55
CA CYS A 170 -15.75 5.55 -20.08
C CYS A 170 -15.60 5.15 -18.62
N GLU A 171 -15.30 6.17 -17.83
CA GLU A 171 -16.02 6.33 -16.59
C GLU A 171 -17.49 6.02 -16.87
N PRO A 172 -18.09 5.01 -16.22
CA PRO A 172 -19.52 4.76 -16.38
C PRO A 172 -20.40 5.96 -15.99
N ALA A 173 -19.83 7.08 -15.51
CA ALA A 173 -20.61 8.12 -14.85
C ALA A 173 -20.17 9.59 -14.91
N ARG A 174 -19.00 10.03 -15.39
CA ARG A 174 -18.74 11.49 -15.34
C ARG A 174 -19.60 12.30 -16.29
N GLY A 175 -20.08 11.72 -17.40
CA GLY A 175 -20.98 12.39 -18.32
C GLY A 175 -22.46 12.37 -17.91
N SER A 176 -22.86 11.60 -16.89
CA SER A 176 -24.27 11.30 -16.63
C SER A 176 -24.74 11.53 -15.18
N GLY A 177 -23.82 11.71 -14.22
CA GLY A 177 -24.18 11.88 -12.80
C GLY A 177 -24.92 10.68 -12.22
N ARG A 178 -24.52 9.44 -12.58
CA ARG A 178 -25.32 8.21 -12.32
C ARG A 178 -24.71 7.15 -11.41
N SER A 179 -23.42 7.19 -11.07
CA SER A 179 -22.82 6.32 -10.05
C SER A 179 -21.59 6.99 -9.43
N ASP A 180 -21.42 6.83 -8.12
CA ASP A 180 -20.26 7.34 -7.39
C ASP A 180 -19.19 6.24 -7.40
N HIS A 181 -18.00 6.56 -7.91
CA HIS A 181 -16.90 5.62 -8.04
C HIS A 181 -15.64 6.20 -7.43
N GLN A 182 -15.15 5.55 -6.38
CA GLN A 182 -13.89 5.90 -5.75
C GLN A 182 -12.76 5.04 -6.33
N ARG A 183 -11.68 5.70 -6.77
CA ARG A 183 -10.46 5.01 -7.18
C ARG A 183 -9.74 4.46 -5.95
N LEU A 184 -9.32 3.21 -6.03
CA LEU A 184 -8.65 2.50 -4.95
C LEU A 184 -7.14 2.54 -5.12
N TYR A 185 -6.49 3.63 -4.72
CA TYR A 185 -5.02 3.72 -4.78
C TYR A 185 -4.35 2.69 -3.84
N PRO A 186 -3.22 2.06 -4.23
CA PRO A 186 -2.48 2.18 -5.49
C PRO A 186 -2.96 1.24 -6.61
N TYR A 187 -4.04 0.49 -6.39
CA TYR A 187 -4.55 -0.49 -7.33
C TYR A 187 -5.29 0.18 -8.49
N GLU A 188 -5.17 -0.35 -9.70
CA GLU A 188 -6.05 0.04 -10.80
C GLU A 188 -7.43 -0.63 -10.61
N ALA A 189 -8.12 -0.26 -9.53
CA ALA A 189 -9.45 -0.74 -9.20
C ALA A 189 -10.35 0.40 -8.73
N TRP A 190 -11.66 0.20 -8.91
CA TRP A 190 -12.69 1.17 -8.53
C TRP A 190 -13.80 0.47 -7.78
N LEU A 191 -14.20 1.05 -6.65
CA LEU A 191 -15.40 0.66 -5.92
C LEU A 191 -16.47 1.72 -6.17
N GLY A 192 -17.70 1.31 -6.43
CA GLY A 192 -18.81 2.24 -6.55
C GLY A 192 -20.15 1.60 -6.26
N SER A 193 -21.20 2.40 -6.36
CA SER A 193 -22.58 1.96 -6.18
C SER A 193 -23.46 2.42 -7.34
N SER A 194 -24.44 1.59 -7.68
CA SER A 194 -25.52 1.96 -8.60
C SER A 194 -26.36 3.10 -8.00
N ARG A 195 -27.38 3.54 -8.73
CA ARG A 195 -28.47 4.33 -8.14
C ARG A 195 -29.28 3.48 -7.16
N ALA A 196 -29.99 4.16 -6.25
CA ALA A 196 -30.96 3.53 -5.38
C ALA A 196 -32.03 2.80 -6.23
N ARG A 197 -32.19 1.50 -5.98
CA ARG A 197 -33.16 0.61 -6.64
C ARG A 197 -34.53 0.69 -5.98
N THR A 198 -34.55 1.06 -4.70
CA THR A 198 -35.76 1.30 -3.94
C THR A 198 -35.76 2.72 -3.39
N PRO A 199 -36.94 3.30 -3.09
CA PRO A 199 -37.01 4.52 -2.29
C PRO A 199 -36.23 4.37 -0.99
N SER A 200 -35.54 5.43 -0.58
CA SER A 200 -34.85 5.44 0.71
C SER A 200 -35.83 5.32 1.86
N TYR A 201 -35.42 4.64 2.93
CA TYR A 201 -36.13 4.68 4.20
C TYR A 201 -35.19 5.11 5.31
N SER A 202 -35.74 5.66 6.38
CA SER A 202 -34.95 6.18 7.49
C SER A 202 -35.31 5.44 8.77
N GLU A 203 -34.29 5.03 9.53
CA GLU A 203 -34.48 4.54 10.90
C GLU A 203 -33.97 5.57 11.90
N HIS A 204 -34.72 5.75 12.98
CA HIS A 204 -34.33 6.63 14.09
C HIS A 204 -33.86 5.76 15.25
N ILE A 205 -32.55 5.70 15.46
CA ILE A 205 -31.95 4.95 16.57
C ILE A 205 -31.88 5.86 17.80
N PRO A 206 -32.59 5.54 18.90
CA PRO A 206 -32.47 6.30 20.13
C PRO A 206 -31.08 6.11 20.74
N LEU A 207 -30.39 7.22 20.99
CA LEU A 207 -29.14 7.23 21.73
C LEU A 207 -29.48 7.27 23.22
N VAL A 208 -29.06 6.25 23.96
CA VAL A 208 -29.33 6.13 25.39
C VAL A 208 -28.01 6.26 26.16
N ARG A 209 -28.00 7.04 27.25
CA ARG A 209 -26.86 7.11 28.18
C ARG A 209 -26.71 5.76 28.93
N PRO A 210 -25.53 5.47 29.51
CA PRO A 210 -25.33 4.25 30.31
C PRO A 210 -26.32 4.06 31.46
N ASP A 211 -26.92 5.14 31.95
CA ASP A 211 -27.94 5.15 33.01
C ASP A 211 -29.39 4.92 32.48
N GLY A 212 -29.55 4.67 31.19
CA GLY A 212 -30.85 4.45 30.56
C GLY A 212 -31.61 5.72 30.15
N SER A 213 -31.05 6.92 30.39
CA SER A 213 -31.71 8.17 30.02
C SER A 213 -31.52 8.51 28.53
N ASN A 214 -32.55 9.09 27.90
CA ASN A 214 -32.48 9.50 26.49
C ASN A 214 -31.43 10.62 26.28
N ARG A 215 -30.52 10.42 25.33
CA ARG A 215 -29.48 11.38 24.90
C ARG A 215 -29.85 12.06 23.59
N GLY A 216 -30.77 11.49 22.81
CA GLY A 216 -31.18 11.98 21.49
C GLY A 216 -31.52 10.83 20.54
N HIS A 217 -31.55 11.11 19.24
CA HIS A 217 -31.75 10.11 18.20
C HIS A 217 -30.74 10.34 17.07
N GLU A 218 -30.18 9.27 16.52
CA GLU A 218 -29.47 9.29 15.24
C GLU A 218 -30.42 8.78 14.15
N THR A 219 -30.50 9.52 13.05
CA THR A 219 -31.29 9.12 11.88
C THR A 219 -30.34 8.51 10.85
N TYR A 220 -30.57 7.26 10.49
CA TYR A 220 -29.84 6.59 9.43
C TYR A 220 -30.73 6.48 8.19
N HIS A 221 -30.20 6.92 7.05
CA HIS A 221 -30.86 6.78 5.75
C HIS A 221 -30.33 5.54 5.05
N PHE A 222 -31.23 4.66 4.64
CA PHE A 222 -30.90 3.41 3.97
C PHE A 222 -31.44 3.43 2.55
N GLU A 223 -30.57 3.11 1.60
CA GLU A 223 -30.88 2.97 0.20
C GLU A 223 -30.41 1.59 -0.29
N ASP A 224 -31.18 0.98 -1.19
CA ASP A 224 -30.81 -0.29 -1.81
C ASP A 224 -29.99 -0.04 -3.07
N HIS A 225 -28.73 -0.45 -3.08
CA HIS A 225 -27.83 -0.29 -4.23
C HIS A 225 -27.21 -1.62 -4.63
N CYS A 226 -26.82 -1.72 -5.90
CA CYS A 226 -25.82 -2.68 -6.34
C CYS A 226 -24.42 -2.10 -6.12
N VAL A 227 -23.56 -2.86 -5.44
CA VAL A 227 -22.14 -2.53 -5.29
C VAL A 227 -21.39 -2.98 -6.54
N THR A 228 -20.45 -2.16 -7.01
CA THR A 228 -19.65 -2.44 -8.21
C THR A 228 -18.17 -2.42 -7.86
N LEU A 229 -17.45 -3.47 -8.24
CA LEU A 229 -16.00 -3.58 -8.10
C LEU A 229 -15.38 -3.79 -9.48
N SER A 230 -14.64 -2.80 -9.97
CA SER A 230 -13.98 -2.86 -11.27
C SER A 230 -12.48 -3.15 -11.09
N LEU A 231 -11.99 -4.14 -11.85
CA LEU A 231 -10.59 -4.59 -11.86
C LEU A 231 -9.98 -4.35 -13.25
N LYS A 232 -8.94 -3.50 -13.35
CA LYS A 232 -8.25 -3.22 -14.63
C LYS A 232 -7.10 -4.19 -14.95
N ALA A 233 -6.83 -4.27 -16.27
CA ALA A 233 -5.72 -4.79 -17.09
C ALA A 233 -4.77 -5.89 -16.57
N TYR A 234 -4.40 -5.87 -15.29
CA TYR A 234 -3.35 -6.68 -14.69
C TYR A 234 -3.95 -7.73 -13.73
N GLN A 235 -3.93 -8.99 -14.15
CA GLN A 235 -4.54 -10.10 -13.39
C GLN A 235 -3.98 -10.27 -11.98
N ALA A 236 -2.68 -10.04 -11.81
CA ALA A 236 -2.04 -10.15 -10.51
C ALA A 236 -2.43 -9.01 -9.55
N SER A 237 -2.60 -7.79 -10.04
CA SER A 237 -3.19 -6.69 -9.24
C SER A 237 -4.64 -7.00 -8.85
N ALA A 238 -5.42 -7.59 -9.77
CA ALA A 238 -6.79 -8.00 -9.51
C ALA A 238 -6.87 -9.11 -8.45
N MET A 239 -5.93 -10.06 -8.42
CA MET A 239 -5.81 -11.05 -7.35
C MET A 239 -5.62 -10.38 -5.99
N LEU A 240 -4.76 -9.35 -5.90
CA LEU A 240 -4.53 -8.61 -4.65
C LEU A 240 -5.79 -7.88 -4.17
N VAL A 241 -6.51 -7.21 -5.09
CA VAL A 241 -7.76 -6.51 -4.76
C VAL A 241 -8.83 -7.51 -4.30
N VAL A 242 -8.95 -8.65 -4.97
CA VAL A 242 -9.85 -9.72 -4.54
C VAL A 242 -9.47 -10.21 -3.15
N ALA A 243 -8.18 -10.49 -2.93
CA ALA A 243 -7.70 -11.01 -1.66
C ALA A 243 -7.96 -10.03 -0.52
N LEU A 244 -7.63 -8.75 -0.68
CA LEU A 244 -7.71 -7.74 0.39
C LEU A 244 -9.11 -7.14 0.55
N MET A 245 -9.75 -6.79 -0.56
CA MET A 245 -10.93 -5.91 -0.54
C MET A 245 -12.23 -6.65 -0.74
N LEU A 246 -12.29 -7.61 -1.66
CA LEU A 246 -13.55 -8.30 -1.96
C LEU A 246 -14.09 -9.00 -0.70
N ARG A 247 -13.21 -9.57 0.13
CA ARG A 247 -13.62 -10.14 1.41
C ARG A 247 -14.24 -9.10 2.34
N HIS A 248 -13.62 -7.93 2.47
CA HIS A 248 -14.11 -6.84 3.30
C HIS A 248 -15.47 -6.31 2.81
N VAL A 249 -15.64 -6.17 1.50
CA VAL A 249 -16.92 -5.77 0.88
C VAL A 249 -18.01 -6.80 1.19
N LEU A 250 -17.72 -8.09 1.04
CA LEU A 250 -18.67 -9.16 1.35
C LEU A 250 -19.04 -9.19 2.84
N ASP A 251 -18.06 -9.06 3.75
CA ASP A 251 -18.31 -8.97 5.20
C ASP A 251 -19.22 -7.78 5.54
N ALA A 252 -19.01 -6.63 4.91
CA ALA A 252 -19.85 -5.44 5.08
C ALA A 252 -21.27 -5.65 4.56
N MET A 253 -21.42 -6.24 3.36
CA MET A 253 -22.73 -6.56 2.77
C MET A 253 -23.54 -7.55 3.63
N GLU A 254 -22.85 -8.46 4.33
CA GLU A 254 -23.46 -9.46 5.20
C GLU A 254 -23.59 -9.02 6.67
N ARG A 255 -23.25 -7.75 6.96
CA ARG A 255 -23.32 -7.15 8.31
C ARG A 255 -22.51 -7.93 9.35
N ALA A 256 -21.39 -8.53 8.93
CA ALA A 256 -20.46 -9.15 9.87
C ALA A 256 -19.87 -8.06 10.78
N THR A 257 -19.74 -8.32 12.08
CA THR A 257 -19.15 -7.33 13.01
C THR A 257 -17.63 -7.26 12.93
N LEU A 258 -17.00 -8.31 12.42
CA LEU A 258 -15.58 -8.38 12.12
C LEU A 258 -15.44 -8.37 10.59
N HIS A 259 -14.61 -7.46 10.07
CA HIS A 259 -14.43 -7.26 8.64
C HIS A 259 -12.99 -7.51 8.22
N GLY A 260 -12.80 -8.19 7.09
CA GLY A 260 -11.51 -8.31 6.43
C GLY A 260 -10.58 -9.32 7.09
N HIS A 261 -9.28 -9.00 7.05
CA HIS A 261 -8.20 -9.89 7.50
C HIS A 261 -7.55 -9.35 8.77
N ASP A 262 -7.13 -10.25 9.64
CA ASP A 262 -6.30 -9.90 10.79
C ASP A 262 -4.94 -9.40 10.31
N GLN A 263 -4.53 -8.22 10.76
CA GLN A 263 -3.16 -7.75 10.56
C GLN A 263 -2.24 -8.38 11.61
N ALA A 264 -1.04 -8.74 11.18
CA ALA A 264 0.01 -9.26 12.05
C ALA A 264 1.34 -8.60 11.73
N GLN A 265 2.29 -8.66 12.65
CA GLN A 265 3.64 -8.16 12.44
C GLN A 265 4.64 -9.31 12.40
N TYR A 266 5.50 -9.32 11.38
CA TYR A 266 6.58 -10.29 11.26
C TYR A 266 7.86 -9.64 10.78
N ARG A 267 8.99 -10.28 11.11
CA ARG A 267 10.32 -9.82 10.75
C ARG A 267 10.68 -10.21 9.33
N LEU A 268 11.26 -9.26 8.60
CA LEU A 268 11.88 -9.52 7.30
C LEU A 268 13.04 -10.53 7.45
N ALA A 269 12.97 -11.61 6.69
CA ALA A 269 14.05 -12.59 6.55
C ALA A 269 15.23 -12.00 5.75
N ILE A 270 14.89 -11.26 4.69
CA ILE A 270 15.83 -10.62 3.77
C ILE A 270 15.47 -9.14 3.60
N PRO A 271 16.46 -8.28 3.29
CA PRO A 271 16.20 -6.89 2.99
C PRO A 271 15.23 -6.74 1.81
N VAL A 272 14.42 -5.69 1.85
CA VAL A 272 13.50 -5.34 0.76
C VAL A 272 13.85 -3.96 0.22
N GLN A 273 13.76 -3.82 -1.09
CA GLN A 273 13.86 -2.54 -1.79
C GLN A 273 12.61 -2.36 -2.63
N ARG A 274 12.08 -1.13 -2.70
CA ARG A 274 11.01 -0.81 -3.64
C ARG A 274 11.52 -1.01 -5.08
N PRO A 275 10.68 -1.46 -6.03
CA PRO A 275 11.07 -1.63 -7.43
C PRO A 275 11.64 -0.34 -8.03
N LYS A 276 12.72 -0.45 -8.82
CA LYS A 276 13.31 0.68 -9.54
C LYS A 276 12.34 1.19 -10.62
N GLY A 277 12.21 2.51 -10.75
CA GLY A 277 11.32 3.15 -11.73
C GLY A 277 9.89 3.39 -11.25
N MET A 278 9.57 3.07 -9.99
CA MET A 278 8.33 3.52 -9.36
C MET A 278 8.43 5.04 -9.14
N ARG A 279 7.47 5.82 -9.68
CA ARG A 279 7.43 7.28 -9.52
C ARG A 279 7.40 7.67 -8.05
N GLU A 280 8.10 8.75 -7.68
CA GLU A 280 8.19 9.23 -6.29
C GLU A 280 6.82 9.64 -5.73
N SER A 281 5.87 10.09 -6.55
CA SER A 281 4.47 10.31 -6.15
C SER A 281 3.75 9.06 -5.61
N ASN A 282 4.26 7.84 -5.87
CA ASN A 282 3.75 6.62 -5.25
C ASN A 282 4.32 6.38 -3.84
N LEU A 283 5.31 7.15 -3.40
CA LEU A 283 5.91 7.08 -2.05
C LEU A 283 4.98 7.65 -0.99
N GLN A 284 4.03 8.50 -1.37
CA GLN A 284 3.00 9.07 -0.50
C GLN A 284 1.87 8.08 -0.14
N THR A 285 1.92 6.85 -0.68
CA THR A 285 0.97 5.80 -0.35
C THR A 285 1.67 4.55 0.18
N ILE A 286 0.95 3.80 1.03
CA ILE A 286 1.41 2.49 1.49
C ILE A 286 1.61 1.61 0.25
N CYS A 287 2.83 1.07 0.11
CA CYS A 287 3.14 0.15 -0.98
C CYS A 287 2.87 -1.27 -0.50
N LEU A 288 2.05 -2.02 -1.23
CA LEU A 288 1.66 -3.37 -0.89
C LEU A 288 2.37 -4.34 -1.81
N ILE A 289 3.19 -5.22 -1.23
CA ILE A 289 3.92 -6.26 -1.97
C ILE A 289 3.54 -7.66 -1.48
N GLY A 290 3.65 -8.67 -2.33
CA GLY A 290 3.47 -10.06 -1.95
C GLY A 290 4.67 -10.56 -1.14
N GLY A 291 4.41 -11.49 -0.24
CA GLY A 291 5.45 -12.14 0.54
C GLY A 291 5.13 -13.60 0.85
N VAL A 292 6.15 -14.34 1.23
CA VAL A 292 6.03 -15.69 1.77
C VAL A 292 6.46 -15.67 3.24
N LEU A 293 5.52 -15.88 4.14
CA LEU A 293 5.77 -16.15 5.55
C LEU A 293 6.10 -17.62 5.72
N LYS A 294 7.29 -17.91 6.25
CA LYS A 294 7.78 -19.27 6.53
C LYS A 294 8.02 -19.45 8.02
N GLU A 295 7.82 -20.68 8.51
CA GLU A 295 8.07 -21.04 9.92
C GLU A 295 9.38 -21.83 10.06
N ARG A 296 10.26 -21.34 10.93
CA ARG A 296 11.52 -21.98 11.32
C ARG A 296 11.26 -23.09 12.35
N LYS A 297 12.26 -23.95 12.60
CA LYS A 297 12.12 -25.12 13.50
C LYS A 297 11.85 -24.77 14.96
N ASP A 298 12.29 -23.60 15.40
CA ASP A 298 12.07 -23.04 16.74
C ASP A 298 10.70 -22.35 16.88
N GLY A 299 9.91 -22.29 15.80
CA GLY A 299 8.61 -21.63 15.74
C GLY A 299 8.68 -20.15 15.31
N GLU A 300 9.87 -19.60 15.06
CA GLU A 300 10.01 -18.24 14.54
C GLU A 300 9.41 -18.16 13.13
N LYS A 301 8.67 -17.09 12.84
CA LYS A 301 8.06 -16.86 11.52
C LYS A 301 8.78 -15.69 10.85
N LEU A 302 9.33 -15.94 9.67
CA LEU A 302 10.14 -14.99 8.92
C LEU A 302 9.53 -14.69 7.56
N LEU A 303 9.60 -13.41 7.19
CA LEU A 303 8.95 -12.85 6.02
C LEU A 303 9.91 -12.73 4.83
N PHE A 304 9.60 -13.42 3.75
CA PHE A 304 10.34 -13.36 2.50
C PHE A 304 9.58 -12.48 1.49
N PRO A 305 9.97 -11.22 1.29
CA PRO A 305 9.35 -10.34 0.29
C PRO A 305 9.57 -10.89 -1.13
N ILE A 306 8.53 -10.82 -1.95
CA ILE A 306 8.62 -11.14 -3.38
C ILE A 306 8.78 -9.80 -4.12
N SER A 307 10.03 -9.43 -4.42
CA SER A 307 10.39 -8.11 -4.96
C SER A 307 10.22 -7.97 -6.48
N LYS A 308 9.63 -8.95 -7.17
CA LYS A 308 9.35 -8.86 -8.62
C LYS A 308 8.05 -8.09 -8.84
N ASP A 309 7.97 -7.30 -9.90
CA ASP A 309 6.79 -6.51 -10.28
C ASP A 309 5.52 -7.37 -10.30
N ILE A 310 4.73 -7.22 -9.24
CA ILE A 310 3.47 -7.94 -9.07
C ILE A 310 2.45 -7.57 -10.14
N PRO A 311 2.35 -6.34 -10.70
CA PRO A 311 1.29 -6.04 -11.65
C PRO A 311 1.29 -6.97 -12.88
N THR A 312 2.45 -7.44 -13.32
CA THR A 312 2.57 -8.17 -14.59
C THR A 312 2.80 -9.66 -14.44
N ALA A 313 3.28 -10.14 -13.28
CA ALA A 313 3.66 -11.53 -13.07
C ALA A 313 2.67 -12.28 -12.16
N LEU A 314 1.97 -13.26 -12.74
CA LEU A 314 0.96 -14.07 -12.02
C LEU A 314 1.58 -15.03 -10.99
N SER A 315 2.77 -15.58 -11.25
CA SER A 315 3.41 -16.55 -10.34
C SER A 315 3.78 -15.96 -8.98
N PRO A 316 4.42 -14.77 -8.89
CA PRO A 316 4.61 -14.05 -7.62
C PRO A 316 3.34 -13.88 -6.79
N ALA A 317 2.22 -13.54 -7.43
CA ALA A 317 0.94 -13.38 -6.74
C ALA A 317 0.36 -14.71 -6.24
N ALA A 318 0.60 -15.81 -6.95
CA ALA A 318 0.17 -17.15 -6.54
C ALA A 318 1.03 -17.75 -5.42
N GLU A 319 2.33 -17.41 -5.37
CA GLU A 319 3.25 -17.89 -4.32
C GLU A 319 3.08 -17.14 -2.99
N ALA A 320 2.56 -15.91 -3.03
CA ALA A 320 2.35 -15.10 -1.85
C ALA A 320 1.31 -15.73 -0.90
N ASN A 321 1.66 -15.86 0.37
CA ASN A 321 0.72 -16.24 1.45
C ASN A 321 0.44 -15.08 2.42
N VAL A 322 1.13 -13.95 2.23
CA VAL A 322 0.91 -12.70 2.95
C VAL A 322 1.07 -11.52 2.00
N ILE A 323 0.39 -10.42 2.30
CA ILE A 323 0.68 -9.10 1.72
C ILE A 323 1.47 -8.30 2.76
N ILE A 324 2.55 -7.67 2.34
CA ILE A 324 3.43 -6.85 3.17
C ILE A 324 3.11 -5.39 2.92
N GLU A 325 2.90 -4.66 4.01
CA GLU A 325 2.74 -3.20 3.98
C GLU A 325 4.10 -2.53 4.13
N LEU A 326 4.60 -1.93 3.06
CA LEU A 326 5.79 -1.09 3.09
C LEU A 326 5.42 0.34 3.50
N PRO A 327 6.05 0.92 4.53
CA PRO A 327 5.76 2.27 5.00
C PRO A 327 6.01 3.33 3.92
N ILE A 328 5.20 4.39 3.98
CA ILE A 328 5.31 5.61 3.17
C ILE A 328 6.73 6.20 3.28
N GLY A 329 7.28 6.70 2.17
CA GLY A 329 8.61 7.33 2.13
C GLY A 329 9.81 6.38 2.34
N VAL A 330 9.61 5.07 2.48
CA VAL A 330 10.70 4.12 2.72
C VAL A 330 11.08 3.36 1.45
N PHE A 331 12.26 3.64 0.91
CA PHE A 331 12.79 2.98 -0.29
C PHE A 331 13.37 1.60 -0.04
N ALA A 332 13.97 1.38 1.12
CA ALA A 332 14.63 0.13 1.44
C ALA A 332 14.59 -0.15 2.95
N LEU A 333 14.46 -1.43 3.31
CA LEU A 333 14.45 -1.89 4.70
C LEU A 333 15.40 -3.07 4.88
N PRO A 334 16.17 -3.11 5.99
CA PRO A 334 17.05 -4.22 6.28
C PRO A 334 16.28 -5.48 6.72
N ALA A 335 16.95 -6.62 6.69
CA ALA A 335 16.47 -7.82 7.37
C ALA A 335 16.30 -7.56 8.88
N GLY A 336 15.36 -8.26 9.50
CA GLY A 336 15.02 -8.14 10.92
C GLY A 336 13.99 -7.05 11.24
N GLN A 337 13.71 -6.12 10.32
CA GLN A 337 12.67 -5.12 10.49
C GLN A 337 11.29 -5.79 10.60
N GLU A 338 10.49 -5.39 11.59
CA GLU A 338 9.10 -5.82 11.73
C GLU A 338 8.19 -4.98 10.84
N LEU A 339 7.33 -5.65 10.08
CA LEU A 339 6.38 -5.04 9.16
C LEU A 339 4.98 -5.60 9.37
N ASN A 340 3.99 -4.73 9.17
CA ASN A 340 2.60 -5.16 9.08
C ASN A 340 2.43 -6.04 7.84
N VAL A 341 1.71 -7.13 8.03
CA VAL A 341 1.29 -8.01 6.96
C VAL A 341 -0.18 -8.38 7.11
N ILE A 342 -0.77 -8.71 5.98
CA ILE A 342 -2.11 -9.27 5.87
C ILE A 342 -1.96 -10.72 5.41
N PRO A 343 -2.21 -11.72 6.27
CA PRO A 343 -2.22 -13.12 5.88
C PRO A 343 -3.32 -13.40 4.85
N LEU A 344 -2.99 -14.19 3.83
CA LEU A 344 -3.94 -14.56 2.77
C LEU A 344 -4.60 -15.93 3.00
N HIS A 345 -4.13 -16.69 4.00
CA HIS A 345 -4.71 -17.98 4.35
C HIS A 345 -4.50 -18.35 5.83
N ASP A 346 -5.42 -19.14 6.38
CA ASP A 346 -5.34 -19.70 7.75
C ASP A 346 -4.64 -21.07 7.83
N GLY A 347 -4.10 -21.55 6.71
CA GLY A 347 -3.41 -22.84 6.60
C GLY A 347 -2.04 -22.89 7.28
N ALA A 348 -1.48 -24.11 7.39
CA ALA A 348 -0.13 -24.32 7.91
C ALA A 348 0.91 -23.59 7.05
N LEU A 349 1.86 -22.90 7.71
CA LEU A 349 2.91 -22.17 7.02
C LEU A 349 3.95 -23.13 6.42
N PRO A 350 4.54 -22.80 5.27
CA PRO A 350 5.68 -23.52 4.74
C PRO A 350 6.86 -23.49 5.72
N ARG A 351 7.58 -24.61 5.83
CA ARG A 351 8.77 -24.71 6.68
C ARG A 351 9.98 -24.07 6.00
N LEU A 352 10.76 -23.33 6.78
CA LEU A 352 12.02 -22.75 6.34
C LEU A 352 13.07 -23.86 6.07
N THR A 353 13.73 -23.80 4.92
CA THR A 353 14.68 -24.82 4.44
C THR A 353 16.13 -24.39 4.64
N ALA A 354 17.09 -25.32 4.52
CA ALA A 354 18.52 -24.96 4.55
C ALA A 354 18.92 -24.01 3.41
N ALA A 355 18.23 -24.07 2.26
CA ALA A 355 18.43 -23.12 1.16
C ALA A 355 17.94 -21.72 1.53
N ASP A 356 16.83 -21.61 2.28
CA ASP A 356 16.32 -20.33 2.76
C ASP A 356 17.29 -19.67 3.75
N GLU A 357 17.89 -20.44 4.66
CA GLU A 357 18.93 -19.94 5.58
C GLU A 357 20.13 -19.37 4.79
N ALA A 358 20.59 -20.09 3.75
CA ALA A 358 21.68 -19.60 2.90
C ALA A 358 21.32 -18.32 2.14
N ILE A 359 20.06 -18.18 1.72
CA ILE A 359 19.54 -16.94 1.10
C ILE A 359 19.56 -15.78 2.10
N ILE A 360 19.15 -16.01 3.35
CA ILE A 360 19.18 -15.00 4.42
C ILE A 360 20.61 -14.50 4.63
N GLU A 361 21.56 -15.41 4.83
CA GLU A 361 22.97 -15.08 5.06
C GLU A 361 23.57 -14.29 3.88
N ALA A 362 23.33 -14.75 2.65
CA ALA A 362 23.83 -14.08 1.45
C ALA A 362 23.22 -12.67 1.27
N ALA A 363 21.91 -12.52 1.52
CA ALA A 363 21.23 -11.23 1.39
C ALA A 363 21.68 -10.23 2.45
N GLN A 364 21.93 -10.68 3.68
CA GLN A 364 22.50 -9.84 4.74
C GLN A 364 23.92 -9.38 4.40
N ALA A 365 24.77 -10.29 3.89
CA ALA A 365 26.12 -9.95 3.49
C ALA A 365 26.16 -8.92 2.35
N GLU A 366 25.34 -9.11 1.30
CA GLU A 366 25.27 -8.16 0.18
C GLU A 366 24.72 -6.81 0.62
N TRP A 367 23.74 -6.77 1.52
CA TRP A 367 23.22 -5.53 2.08
C TRP A 367 24.28 -4.74 2.85
N LEU A 368 25.04 -5.41 3.73
CA LEU A 368 26.15 -4.78 4.46
C LEU A 368 27.23 -4.29 3.50
N ALA A 369 27.56 -5.07 2.46
CA ALA A 369 28.51 -4.66 1.43
C ALA A 369 28.00 -3.44 0.64
N ALA A 370 26.71 -3.39 0.29
CA ALA A 370 26.09 -2.24 -0.37
C ALA A 370 26.11 -0.98 0.51
N GLN A 371 25.78 -1.10 1.80
CA GLN A 371 25.90 0.00 2.75
C GLN A 371 27.34 0.48 2.90
N ALA A 372 28.32 -0.44 2.94
CA ALA A 372 29.73 -0.08 2.99
C ALA A 372 30.20 0.63 1.72
N ARG A 373 29.74 0.21 0.53
CA ARG A 373 29.98 0.89 -0.75
C ARG A 373 29.43 2.32 -0.72
N GLU A 374 28.19 2.51 -0.27
CA GLU A 374 27.57 3.83 -0.18
C GLU A 374 28.25 4.73 0.87
N ALA A 375 28.60 4.18 2.04
CA ALA A 375 29.37 4.91 3.04
C ALA A 375 30.75 5.32 2.52
N ALA A 376 31.43 4.44 1.77
CA ALA A 376 32.69 4.74 1.13
C ALA A 376 32.55 5.85 0.07
N LYS A 377 31.47 5.84 -0.74
CA LYS A 377 31.16 6.92 -1.69
C LYS A 377 30.93 8.25 -0.98
N ALA A 378 30.14 8.24 0.10
CA ALA A 378 29.85 9.43 0.90
C ALA A 378 31.10 9.99 1.61
N ALA A 379 32.05 9.12 1.97
CA ALA A 379 33.31 9.52 2.61
C ALA A 379 34.37 10.07 1.63
N LEU A 380 34.15 9.99 0.31
CA LEU A 380 35.10 10.53 -0.66
C LEU A 380 35.18 12.05 -0.53
N PRO A 381 36.39 12.64 -0.53
CA PRO A 381 36.57 14.07 -0.29
C PRO A 381 35.88 14.89 -1.38
N VAL A 382 35.18 15.97 -1.03
CA VAL A 382 34.63 16.90 -2.01
C VAL A 382 35.78 17.52 -2.80
N LEU A 383 35.73 17.44 -4.13
CA LEU A 383 36.74 18.04 -5.00
C LEU A 383 36.51 19.56 -5.06
N ALA A 384 37.59 20.33 -5.07
CA ALA A 384 37.49 21.74 -5.43
C ALA A 384 36.92 21.85 -6.85
N ILE A 385 36.05 22.83 -7.08
CA ILE A 385 35.26 22.91 -8.32
C ILE A 385 36.12 22.95 -9.59
N ASP A 386 37.22 23.69 -9.58
CA ASP A 386 38.16 23.76 -10.70
C ASP A 386 38.84 22.42 -10.99
N ALA A 387 39.18 21.67 -9.94
CA ALA A 387 39.78 20.35 -10.07
C ALA A 387 38.76 19.32 -10.58
N ALA A 388 37.50 19.43 -10.16
CA ALA A 388 36.41 18.58 -10.65
C ALA A 388 36.16 18.82 -12.15
N TRP A 389 36.07 20.09 -12.58
CA TRP A 389 35.92 20.45 -13.98
C TRP A 389 37.10 19.99 -14.84
N SER A 390 38.32 20.24 -14.40
CA SER A 390 39.53 19.82 -15.14
C SER A 390 39.55 18.30 -15.37
N ARG A 391 39.10 17.51 -14.38
CA ARG A 391 38.95 16.06 -14.52
C ARG A 391 37.86 15.69 -15.52
N LEU A 392 36.68 16.31 -15.40
CA LEU A 392 35.56 16.05 -16.29
C LEU A 392 35.90 16.36 -17.74
N GLU A 393 36.44 17.53 -18.04
CA GLU A 393 36.84 17.93 -19.39
C GLU A 393 37.87 16.97 -19.99
N THR A 394 38.87 16.57 -19.18
CA THR A 394 39.89 15.60 -19.61
C THR A 394 39.26 14.27 -19.98
N TYR A 395 38.29 13.81 -19.19
CA TYR A 395 37.55 12.58 -19.46
C TYR A 395 36.66 12.69 -20.70
N LEU A 396 35.84 13.75 -20.80
CA LEU A 396 34.94 13.97 -21.94
C LEU A 396 35.73 14.12 -23.24
N ALA A 397 36.88 14.80 -23.23
CA ALA A 397 37.73 14.91 -24.42
C ALA A 397 38.20 13.54 -24.97
N GLN A 398 38.23 12.51 -24.12
CA GLN A 398 38.66 11.15 -24.49
C GLN A 398 37.49 10.23 -24.81
N GLU A 399 36.46 10.24 -23.96
CA GLU A 399 35.39 9.23 -23.98
C GLU A 399 34.07 9.76 -24.54
N ASP A 400 33.81 11.07 -24.47
CA ASP A 400 32.54 11.69 -24.91
C ASP A 400 32.75 13.11 -25.45
N PRO A 401 33.38 13.26 -26.65
CA PRO A 401 33.71 14.56 -27.20
C PRO A 401 32.50 15.40 -27.59
N ASP A 402 31.37 14.75 -27.91
CA ASP A 402 30.12 15.42 -28.28
C ASP A 402 29.50 16.11 -27.04
N ALA A 403 29.48 15.42 -25.88
CA ALA A 403 29.10 16.06 -24.62
C ALA A 403 30.04 17.21 -24.23
N LEU A 404 31.35 17.11 -24.48
CA LEU A 404 32.28 18.24 -24.28
C LEU A 404 31.95 19.42 -25.21
N ALA A 405 31.65 19.15 -26.48
CA ALA A 405 31.32 20.16 -27.47
C ALA A 405 29.98 20.87 -27.17
N SER A 406 29.06 20.19 -26.48
CA SER A 406 27.79 20.77 -26.04
C SER A 406 27.95 21.80 -24.91
N LEU A 407 29.10 21.86 -24.23
CA LEU A 407 29.33 22.85 -23.16
C LEU A 407 29.54 24.24 -23.76
N GLN A 408 28.82 25.22 -23.22
CA GLN A 408 28.89 26.59 -23.69
C GLN A 408 30.22 27.25 -23.28
N PRO A 409 30.66 28.29 -24.03
CA PRO A 409 31.78 29.12 -23.61
C PRO A 409 31.55 29.76 -22.22
N PRO A 410 32.63 30.21 -21.55
CA PRO A 410 32.54 30.94 -20.29
C PRO A 410 31.56 32.12 -20.30
N ALA A 411 30.79 32.28 -19.22
CA ALA A 411 30.08 33.53 -18.96
C ALA A 411 31.07 34.64 -18.60
N SER A 412 30.75 35.89 -18.98
CA SER A 412 31.49 37.06 -18.51
C SER A 412 31.13 37.41 -17.07
N GLU A 413 32.04 38.06 -16.35
CA GLU A 413 31.81 38.56 -14.99
C GLU A 413 30.57 39.47 -14.93
N GLU A 414 30.33 40.26 -15.98
CA GLU A 414 29.15 41.12 -16.10
C GLU A 414 27.85 40.32 -16.24
N GLN A 415 27.86 39.20 -16.98
CA GLN A 415 26.68 38.33 -17.12
C GLN A 415 26.32 37.69 -15.78
N VAL A 416 27.30 37.19 -15.04
CA VAL A 416 27.07 36.59 -13.72
C VAL A 416 26.64 37.65 -12.70
N ALA A 417 27.27 38.83 -12.69
CA ALA A 417 26.87 39.93 -11.81
C ALA A 417 25.44 40.41 -12.10
N ALA A 418 25.04 40.47 -13.38
CA ALA A 418 23.67 40.80 -13.77
C ALA A 418 22.66 39.73 -13.32
N LEU A 419 23.03 38.44 -13.39
CA LEU A 419 22.25 37.33 -12.86
C LEU A 419 22.05 37.47 -11.34
N GLU A 420 23.13 37.62 -10.56
CA GLU A 420 23.06 37.79 -9.09
C GLU A 420 22.20 39.00 -8.68
N ALA A 421 22.37 40.11 -9.39
CA ALA A 421 21.57 41.32 -9.15
C ALA A 421 20.08 41.10 -9.40
N GLU A 422 19.71 40.29 -10.40
CA GLU A 422 18.32 39.98 -10.71
C GLU A 422 17.70 38.96 -9.74
N LEU A 423 18.46 37.92 -9.36
CA LEU A 423 18.03 36.91 -8.39
C LEU A 423 17.90 37.49 -6.97
N GLY A 424 18.64 38.55 -6.65
CA GLY A 424 18.68 39.16 -5.32
C GLY A 424 19.47 38.34 -4.30
N VAL A 425 20.32 37.41 -4.76
CA VAL A 425 21.23 36.59 -3.95
C VAL A 425 22.60 36.52 -4.63
N SER A 426 23.66 36.37 -3.82
CA SER A 426 24.98 35.99 -4.33
C SER A 426 25.01 34.49 -4.59
N LEU A 427 25.49 34.06 -5.76
CA LEU A 427 25.60 32.64 -6.06
C LEU A 427 26.70 32.01 -5.20
N PRO A 428 26.58 30.72 -4.81
CA PRO A 428 27.69 30.00 -4.22
C PRO A 428 28.92 30.05 -5.13
N SER A 429 30.10 30.11 -4.52
CA SER A 429 31.38 30.24 -5.25
C SER A 429 31.56 29.18 -6.32
N ALA A 430 31.13 27.95 -6.08
CA ALA A 430 31.26 26.87 -7.06
C ALA A 430 30.28 26.94 -8.23
N LEU A 431 29.04 27.39 -8.00
CA LEU A 431 28.12 27.61 -9.12
C LEU A 431 28.58 28.80 -9.97
N ARG A 432 29.06 29.88 -9.32
CA ARG A 432 29.72 31.00 -10.01
C ARG A 432 30.91 30.53 -10.84
N ALA A 433 31.84 29.78 -10.24
CA ALA A 433 33.03 29.27 -10.93
C ALA A 433 32.66 28.37 -12.11
N THR A 434 31.60 27.58 -11.97
CA THR A 434 31.05 26.76 -13.06
C THR A 434 30.59 27.63 -14.22
N LEU A 435 29.77 28.66 -13.98
CA LEU A 435 29.27 29.56 -15.04
C LEU A 435 30.41 30.34 -15.72
N LEU A 436 31.41 30.78 -14.95
CA LEU A 436 32.61 31.43 -15.47
C LEU A 436 33.55 30.49 -16.22
N ARG A 437 33.28 29.18 -16.22
CA ARG A 437 34.03 28.18 -16.98
C ARG A 437 33.25 27.67 -18.19
N HIS A 438 31.98 27.36 -17.98
CA HIS A 438 31.01 26.97 -19.00
C HIS A 438 29.64 27.58 -18.66
N ASP A 439 29.12 28.46 -19.53
CA ASP A 439 27.81 29.12 -19.34
C ASP A 439 26.65 28.18 -19.72
N GLY A 440 26.59 27.02 -19.07
CA GLY A 440 25.60 26.00 -19.35
C GLY A 440 25.98 25.07 -20.50
N GLN A 441 24.95 24.43 -21.04
CA GLN A 441 25.05 23.36 -22.02
C GLN A 441 23.98 23.50 -23.12
N GLU A 442 24.28 23.03 -24.33
CA GLU A 442 23.29 22.82 -25.39
C GLU A 442 22.32 21.67 -25.06
N ASP A 443 21.14 21.71 -25.68
CA ASP A 443 20.06 20.77 -25.42
C ASP A 443 20.09 19.56 -26.35
N ILE A 444 21.23 18.87 -26.39
CA ILE A 444 21.47 17.72 -27.28
C ILE A 444 22.15 16.53 -26.58
N ASP A 445 23.09 16.76 -25.63
CA ASP A 445 23.89 15.70 -25.01
C ASP A 445 24.11 15.90 -23.51
N HIS A 446 23.05 15.79 -22.71
CA HIS A 446 23.04 16.17 -21.28
C HIS A 446 24.15 15.51 -20.43
N LEU A 447 24.84 16.33 -19.63
CA LEU A 447 25.93 15.86 -18.74
C LEU A 447 25.44 14.96 -17.59
N TYR A 448 24.17 15.06 -17.22
CA TYR A 448 23.59 14.39 -16.06
C TYR A 448 22.16 13.97 -16.37
N ASP A 449 21.86 12.68 -16.26
CA ASP A 449 20.51 12.09 -16.18
C ASP A 449 19.40 12.70 -17.08
N GLY A 450 19.75 13.08 -18.31
CA GLY A 450 18.78 13.71 -19.24
C GLY A 450 18.40 15.16 -18.90
N GLU A 451 19.15 15.82 -18.03
CA GLU A 451 18.95 17.20 -17.61
C GLU A 451 20.06 18.12 -18.16
N ARG A 452 19.63 19.21 -18.78
CA ARG A 452 20.53 20.23 -19.32
C ARG A 452 21.07 21.13 -18.22
N PHE A 453 22.37 21.39 -18.22
CA PHE A 453 22.98 22.39 -17.35
C PHE A 453 22.65 23.81 -17.82
N LEU A 454 22.05 24.64 -16.96
CA LEU A 454 21.60 25.98 -17.32
C LEU A 454 22.74 27.01 -17.20
N GLY A 455 22.90 27.81 -18.26
CA GLY A 455 23.71 29.04 -18.22
C GLY A 455 22.94 30.22 -17.64
N CYS A 456 23.59 31.37 -17.51
CA CYS A 456 23.05 32.57 -16.89
C CYS A 456 21.70 33.01 -17.48
N ALA A 457 21.55 32.89 -18.81
CA ALA A 457 20.30 33.21 -19.49
C ALA A 457 19.17 32.21 -19.17
N GLY A 458 19.51 30.91 -19.09
CA GLY A 458 18.56 29.85 -18.73
C GLY A 458 18.08 29.97 -17.29
N ILE A 459 19.01 30.14 -16.34
CA ILE A 459 18.69 30.36 -14.92
C ILE A 459 17.75 31.57 -14.77
N ARG A 460 18.04 32.68 -15.45
CA ARG A 460 17.16 33.86 -15.46
C ARG A 460 15.79 33.59 -16.05
N GLY A 461 15.72 32.81 -17.13
CA GLY A 461 14.46 32.43 -17.77
C GLY A 461 13.55 31.69 -16.79
N GLU A 462 14.06 30.62 -16.20
CA GLU A 462 13.28 29.79 -15.27
C GLU A 462 12.92 30.55 -13.99
N TRP A 463 13.85 31.32 -13.44
CA TRP A 463 13.56 32.14 -12.28
C TRP A 463 12.47 33.19 -12.55
N ARG A 464 12.45 33.80 -13.75
CA ARG A 464 11.37 34.73 -14.14
C ARG A 464 10.03 34.01 -14.32
N ASN A 465 10.03 32.81 -14.87
CA ASN A 465 8.84 31.97 -14.97
C ASN A 465 8.28 31.69 -13.58
N TRP A 466 9.13 31.23 -12.65
CA TRP A 466 8.74 30.99 -11.26
C TRP A 466 8.28 32.24 -10.54
N LYS A 467 8.93 33.39 -10.79
CA LYS A 467 8.47 34.68 -10.27
C LYS A 467 7.07 35.03 -10.75
N ALA A 468 6.76 34.79 -12.02
CA ALA A 468 5.42 35.00 -12.55
C ALA A 468 4.41 34.04 -11.90
N LEU A 469 4.75 32.75 -11.78
CA LEU A 469 3.91 31.73 -11.13
C LEU A 469 3.70 32.00 -9.64
N SER A 470 4.69 32.55 -8.94
CA SER A 470 4.61 32.90 -7.52
C SER A 470 3.65 34.06 -7.22
N LEU A 471 3.15 34.74 -8.25
CA LEU A 471 2.13 35.79 -8.15
C LEU A 471 0.72 35.26 -8.41
N ASP A 472 0.57 33.99 -8.81
CA ASP A 472 -0.72 33.35 -9.01
C ASP A 472 -1.34 32.99 -7.65
N GLU A 473 -2.54 33.52 -7.37
CA GLU A 473 -3.23 33.35 -6.09
C GLU A 473 -3.50 31.88 -5.75
N ASP A 474 -3.75 31.04 -6.76
CA ASP A 474 -4.03 29.61 -6.55
C ASP A 474 -2.76 28.86 -6.13
N LEU A 475 -1.59 29.23 -6.68
CA LEU A 475 -0.30 28.62 -6.36
C LEU A 475 0.33 29.20 -5.08
N ILE A 476 0.01 30.43 -4.71
CA ILE A 476 0.43 31.04 -3.44
C ILE A 476 -0.11 30.25 -2.24
N ALA A 477 -1.31 29.66 -2.37
CA ALA A 477 -1.92 28.84 -1.33
C ALA A 477 -1.35 27.41 -1.25
N CYS A 478 -0.63 26.96 -2.28
CA CYS A 478 -0.03 25.63 -2.31
C CYS A 478 1.17 25.53 -1.36
N LYS A 479 1.26 24.39 -0.66
CA LYS A 479 2.39 24.04 0.21
C LYS A 479 3.00 22.72 -0.27
N GLY A 480 4.32 22.65 -0.24
CA GLY A 480 5.07 21.42 -0.47
C GLY A 480 5.05 20.49 0.74
N ALA A 481 5.48 19.25 0.54
CA ALA A 481 5.75 18.25 1.58
C ALA A 481 7.26 17.94 1.62
N PRO A 482 8.10 18.92 2.02
CA PRO A 482 9.55 18.80 1.93
C PRO A 482 10.13 17.78 2.92
N GLY A 483 11.28 17.20 2.55
CA GLY A 483 12.16 16.53 3.50
C GLY A 483 12.78 17.49 4.51
N PRO A 484 13.43 16.97 5.58
CA PRO A 484 14.06 17.81 6.60
C PRO A 484 15.05 18.82 6.01
N GLY A 485 14.98 20.07 6.46
CA GLY A 485 15.91 21.13 6.06
C GLY A 485 15.52 21.93 4.82
N VAL A 486 14.36 21.65 4.19
CA VAL A 486 13.81 22.43 3.06
C VAL A 486 12.47 23.07 3.47
N LYS A 487 12.20 24.29 2.99
CA LYS A 487 10.92 24.99 3.27
C LYS A 487 9.76 24.34 2.52
N ASP A 488 8.56 24.52 3.05
CA ASP A 488 7.30 24.02 2.49
C ASP A 488 6.73 24.92 1.38
N ASP A 489 7.54 25.80 0.80
CA ASP A 489 7.12 26.69 -0.28
C ASP A 489 6.90 25.90 -1.57
N TRP A 490 5.85 26.23 -2.35
CA TRP A 490 5.64 25.62 -3.67
C TRP A 490 6.73 26.06 -4.66
N PHE A 491 6.96 27.38 -4.72
CA PHE A 491 8.12 28.01 -5.36
C PHE A 491 8.78 28.97 -4.37
N ASN A 492 10.10 28.93 -4.27
CA ASN A 492 10.88 29.91 -3.52
C ASN A 492 11.90 30.57 -4.46
N LEU A 493 11.86 31.90 -4.58
CA LEU A 493 12.74 32.66 -5.48
C LEU A 493 14.21 32.66 -5.06
N LYS A 494 14.54 32.09 -3.91
CA LYS A 494 15.92 31.83 -3.47
C LYS A 494 16.37 30.40 -3.74
N TRP A 495 15.53 29.57 -4.37
CA TRP A 495 15.95 28.31 -4.98
C TRP A 495 16.41 28.60 -6.41
N ILE A 496 17.71 28.50 -6.64
CA ILE A 496 18.33 28.91 -7.91
C ILE A 496 18.44 27.68 -8.82
N PRO A 497 17.61 27.56 -9.87
CA PRO A 497 17.67 26.41 -10.77
C PRO A 497 18.98 26.43 -11.54
N PHE A 498 19.65 25.28 -11.63
CA PHE A 498 20.87 25.12 -12.44
C PHE A 498 20.78 23.96 -13.43
N SER A 499 19.71 23.15 -13.37
CA SER A 499 19.39 22.14 -14.38
C SER A 499 17.96 22.32 -14.91
N HIS A 500 17.64 21.66 -16.02
CA HIS A 500 16.28 21.59 -16.59
C HIS A 500 16.12 20.27 -17.36
N ASP A 501 15.07 19.51 -17.08
CA ASP A 501 14.81 18.16 -17.65
C ASP A 501 14.04 18.16 -18.99
N GLY A 502 13.43 19.29 -19.32
CA GLY A 502 12.63 19.49 -20.54
C GLY A 502 11.13 19.63 -20.25
N MET A 503 10.70 19.29 -19.04
CA MET A 503 9.30 19.25 -18.61
C MET A 503 9.00 20.21 -17.45
N GLY A 504 10.02 20.90 -16.92
CA GLY A 504 9.88 21.94 -15.91
C GLY A 504 10.40 21.54 -14.53
N ASP A 505 11.09 20.41 -14.42
CA ASP A 505 11.72 19.95 -13.19
C ASP A 505 13.19 20.38 -13.13
N HIS A 506 13.64 20.68 -11.92
CA HIS A 506 14.94 21.32 -11.71
C HIS A 506 15.68 20.75 -10.51
N LEU A 507 17.00 20.70 -10.60
CA LEU A 507 17.88 20.81 -9.45
C LEU A 507 18.13 22.28 -9.16
N CYS A 508 18.03 22.63 -7.89
CA CYS A 508 18.22 23.99 -7.41
C CYS A 508 19.29 24.06 -6.33
N VAL A 509 20.03 25.16 -6.29
CA VAL A 509 20.77 25.56 -5.09
C VAL A 509 19.79 26.30 -4.17
N ASP A 510 19.59 25.77 -2.97
CA ASP A 510 18.73 26.35 -1.96
C ASP A 510 19.47 27.42 -1.13
N MET A 511 19.14 28.69 -1.37
CA MET A 511 19.69 29.83 -0.63
C MET A 511 18.79 30.28 0.53
N ASP A 512 17.72 29.54 0.84
CA ASP A 512 16.74 29.87 1.88
C ASP A 512 16.18 28.61 2.56
N PRO A 513 17.05 27.76 3.15
CA PRO A 513 16.64 26.50 3.75
C PRO A 513 15.73 26.70 4.97
N ALA A 514 15.03 25.64 5.35
CA ALA A 514 14.30 25.59 6.61
C ALA A 514 15.24 25.35 7.80
N GLU A 515 14.69 25.33 9.01
CA GLU A 515 15.46 24.97 10.21
C GLU A 515 16.11 23.59 10.05
N GLY A 516 17.42 23.51 10.34
CA GLY A 516 18.23 22.30 10.16
C GLY A 516 18.84 22.12 8.77
N GLY A 517 18.48 22.93 7.77
CA GLY A 517 19.08 22.91 6.44
C GLY A 517 20.35 23.75 6.31
N ILE A 518 21.05 23.61 5.17
CA ILE A 518 22.32 24.28 4.88
C ILE A 518 22.15 25.25 3.72
N VAL A 519 22.53 26.52 3.88
CA VAL A 519 22.52 27.50 2.78
C VAL A 519 23.50 27.05 1.70
N GLY A 520 23.00 26.90 0.47
CA GLY A 520 23.76 26.40 -0.67
C GLY A 520 23.64 24.89 -0.90
N GLN A 521 22.81 24.17 -0.12
CA GLN A 521 22.47 22.77 -0.40
C GLN A 521 21.79 22.63 -1.77
N VAL A 522 21.95 21.47 -2.41
CA VAL A 522 21.29 21.15 -3.68
C VAL A 522 20.02 20.38 -3.39
N ILE A 523 18.90 20.86 -3.91
CA ILE A 523 17.58 20.24 -3.76
C ILE A 523 16.99 19.84 -5.12
N ARG A 524 16.10 18.85 -5.12
CA ARG A 524 15.20 18.54 -6.24
C ARG A 524 13.90 19.33 -6.08
N VAL A 525 13.50 20.03 -7.15
CA VAL A 525 12.23 20.74 -7.24
C VAL A 525 11.43 20.15 -8.40
N TRP A 526 10.26 19.60 -8.06
CA TRP A 526 9.28 19.11 -9.01
C TRP A 526 8.22 20.18 -9.25
N HIS A 527 7.82 20.41 -10.50
CA HIS A 527 6.84 21.45 -10.83
C HIS A 527 5.40 21.04 -10.50
N ASP A 528 5.09 19.74 -10.52
CA ASP A 528 3.76 19.16 -10.32
C ASP A 528 3.65 18.24 -9.09
N LEU A 529 4.76 18.01 -8.38
CA LEU A 529 4.81 17.28 -7.11
C LEU A 529 5.19 18.22 -5.96
N ASP A 530 4.73 17.88 -4.76
CA ASP A 530 4.94 18.60 -3.51
C ASP A 530 6.25 18.23 -2.80
N ASP A 531 6.88 17.11 -3.16
CA ASP A 531 8.12 16.61 -2.56
C ASP A 531 9.31 17.55 -2.85
N ARG A 532 10.19 17.76 -1.85
CA ARG A 532 11.45 18.51 -1.99
C ARG A 532 12.55 17.81 -1.21
N ASP A 533 13.53 17.26 -1.91
CA ASP A 533 14.60 16.47 -1.30
C ASP A 533 15.98 17.12 -1.43
N VAL A 534 16.77 17.05 -0.36
CA VAL A 534 18.18 17.45 -0.38
C VAL A 534 19.00 16.36 -1.07
N ILE A 535 19.55 16.68 -2.24
CA ILE A 535 20.35 15.79 -3.08
C ILE A 535 21.84 15.85 -2.68
N ALA A 536 22.32 17.01 -2.24
CA ALA A 536 23.69 17.19 -1.76
C ALA A 536 23.80 18.37 -0.78
N PRO A 537 24.78 18.36 0.14
CA PRO A 537 24.97 19.43 1.11
C PRO A 537 25.56 20.72 0.49
N SER A 538 26.12 20.66 -0.72
CA SER A 538 26.56 21.82 -1.49
C SER A 538 26.62 21.51 -2.99
N PHE A 539 26.71 22.55 -3.82
CA PHE A 539 26.96 22.41 -5.26
C PHE A 539 28.30 21.69 -5.55
N GLU A 540 29.39 21.97 -4.81
CA GLU A 540 30.65 21.23 -4.99
C GLU A 540 30.48 19.73 -4.71
N ALA A 541 29.74 19.38 -3.66
CA ALA A 541 29.50 17.99 -3.28
C ALA A 541 28.70 17.25 -4.35
N TRP A 542 27.65 17.90 -4.89
CA TRP A 542 26.87 17.37 -6.02
C TRP A 542 27.75 17.18 -7.26
N PHE A 543 28.48 18.22 -7.67
CA PHE A 543 29.29 18.17 -8.89
C PHE A 543 30.44 17.16 -8.78
N SER A 544 31.06 17.05 -7.60
CA SER A 544 32.09 16.02 -7.34
C SER A 544 31.54 14.60 -7.51
N ARG A 545 30.28 14.37 -7.12
CA ARG A 545 29.61 13.08 -7.31
C ARG A 545 29.35 12.80 -8.79
N LEU A 546 28.80 13.78 -9.51
CA LEU A 546 28.58 13.72 -10.95
C LEU A 546 29.85 13.31 -11.71
N VAL A 547 30.97 14.00 -11.45
CA VAL A 547 32.24 13.73 -12.14
C VAL A 547 32.69 12.28 -11.92
N ARG A 548 32.60 11.77 -10.68
CA ARG A 548 32.98 10.39 -10.36
C ARG A 548 32.09 9.36 -11.05
N GLU A 549 30.78 9.62 -11.07
CA GLU A 549 29.80 8.75 -11.73
C GLU A 549 30.05 8.70 -13.23
N ARG A 550 30.29 9.84 -13.88
CA ARG A 550 30.63 9.93 -15.31
C ARG A 550 31.92 9.20 -15.64
N MET A 551 32.96 9.35 -14.82
CA MET A 551 34.25 8.68 -15.02
C MET A 551 34.23 7.19 -14.69
N GLY A 552 33.11 6.66 -14.18
CA GLY A 552 33.01 5.28 -13.76
C GLY A 552 34.05 4.91 -12.69
N GLU A 553 34.47 5.88 -11.84
CA GLU A 553 35.35 5.62 -10.68
C GLU A 553 34.63 4.64 -9.74
N ARG A 554 34.75 3.35 -10.06
CA ARG A 554 34.32 2.27 -9.18
C ARG A 554 35.23 2.34 -7.98
N ILE A 555 34.63 2.51 -6.80
CA ILE A 555 35.36 2.26 -5.56
C ILE A 555 35.85 0.81 -5.65
N ALA A 556 37.17 0.65 -5.81
CA ALA A 556 37.82 -0.62 -5.58
C ALA A 556 37.74 -0.85 -4.06
N LEU A 557 36.78 -1.66 -3.64
CA LEU A 557 36.73 -2.24 -2.29
C LEU A 557 37.32 -3.64 -2.34
#